data_AF-A0A3D0HND7-F1
#
_entry.id   AF-A0A3D0HND7-F1
#
_cell.length_a   1.000
_cell.length_b   1.000
_cell.length_c   1.000
_cell.angle_alpha   90.00
_cell.angle_beta   90.00
_cell.angle_gamma   90.00
#
_symmetry.space_group_name_H-M   'P 1'
#
loop_
_entity.id
_entity.type
_entity.pdbx_description
1 polymer ?
#
loop_
_entity_poly.entity_id
_entity_poly.type
_entity_poly.pdbx_seq_one_letter_code
_entity_poly.pdbx_strand_id
1 'polypeptide(L)'
;DLAYDIQKWGGRDAAITKQYTKKWIRTQFGSLFEESVLQKLEEVVWDYNRLLARRKHEVMNEKVYHPLHFGEAEEVLEVSEKILAVCEEGRRKCPQEWQGAFESLIYYPACGTANLMKMWILAGRNALYASQNRIGANDLADEVAKCLEKDETIVQEYHQVDNGAFDGFGLSEHIGFVGWNSENCKYPVRNYVSPIREPRMIVARKESEEYLTGGYWTERPQTWSDAMRNDVTEIRFEIACGSREPVEYEIKTEAEWLHFSSYHGVCANCEEIVLTIDKTKISGTEKALFTVENKGYGKAQIYVEAREQETDIPAGFFVEDNGYIAMEARHFAETGAVEGTAFHILEPYGRTGSAIKVFPVT
;
A
#
# COMPACT_ATOMS: atom_id res chain seq x y z
N ASP A 1 30.76 -7.55 11.23
CA ASP A 1 31.37 -6.52 10.36
C ASP A 1 31.45 -5.15 11.00
N LEU A 2 30.35 -4.47 11.37
CA LEU A 2 30.40 -3.11 11.94
C LEU A 2 31.30 -2.99 13.18
N ALA A 3 31.15 -3.88 14.15
CA ALA A 3 31.96 -3.86 15.37
C ALA A 3 33.45 -4.16 15.11
N TYR A 4 33.75 -4.94 14.08
CA TYR A 4 35.12 -5.31 13.71
C TYR A 4 35.84 -4.16 12.98
N ASP A 5 35.14 -3.48 12.07
CA ASP A 5 35.68 -2.37 11.29
C ASP A 5 34.66 -1.23 11.17
N ILE A 6 34.58 -0.44 12.24
CA ILE A 6 33.68 0.73 12.32
C ILE A 6 34.12 1.86 11.37
N GLN A 7 35.40 1.89 10.97
CA GLN A 7 35.89 2.89 10.02
C GLN A 7 35.34 2.61 8.61
N LYS A 8 35.20 1.34 8.25
CA LYS A 8 34.62 0.93 6.97
C LYS A 8 33.10 0.96 6.93
N TRP A 9 32.45 0.46 7.98
CA TRP A 9 30.99 0.23 7.98
C TRP A 9 30.20 1.22 8.85
N GLY A 10 30.87 2.03 9.65
CA GLY A 10 30.26 3.16 10.37
C GLY A 10 30.27 4.43 9.51
N GLY A 11 29.99 5.56 10.14
CA GLY A 11 30.03 6.87 9.50
C GLY A 11 28.75 7.68 9.70
N ARG A 12 28.60 8.71 8.87
CA ARG A 12 27.49 9.68 8.94
C ARG A 12 26.42 9.45 7.87
N ASP A 13 26.67 8.54 6.93
CA ASP A 13 25.79 8.23 5.82
C ASP A 13 25.19 6.83 5.98
N ALA A 14 23.85 6.75 5.97
CA ALA A 14 23.12 5.50 6.08
C ALA A 14 23.22 4.64 4.81
N ALA A 15 23.61 5.21 3.65
CA ALA A 15 23.74 4.49 2.38
C ALA A 15 24.76 3.34 2.44
N ILE A 16 25.69 3.38 3.39
CA ILE A 16 26.64 2.28 3.64
C ILE A 16 25.94 0.96 3.96
N THR A 17 24.74 1.01 4.56
CA THR A 17 23.92 -0.18 4.85
C THR A 17 23.40 -0.85 3.58
N LYS A 18 22.99 -0.08 2.56
CA LYS A 18 22.63 -0.63 1.24
C LYS A 18 23.84 -1.29 0.56
N GLN A 19 25.00 -0.66 0.63
CA GLN A 19 26.24 -1.24 0.10
C GLN A 19 26.60 -2.55 0.81
N TYR A 20 26.40 -2.61 2.12
CA TYR A 20 26.60 -3.83 2.90
C TYR A 20 25.64 -4.94 2.48
N THR A 21 24.34 -4.66 2.37
CA THR A 21 23.32 -5.62 1.90
C THR A 21 23.69 -6.18 0.53
N LYS A 22 24.07 -5.30 -0.40
CA LYS A 22 24.55 -5.68 -1.74
C LYS A 22 25.77 -6.60 -1.69
N LYS A 23 26.77 -6.23 -0.90
CA LYS A 23 27.97 -7.06 -0.69
C LYS A 23 27.57 -8.44 -0.12
N TRP A 24 26.70 -8.47 0.87
CA TRP A 24 26.30 -9.71 1.54
C TRP A 24 25.57 -10.65 0.59
N ILE A 25 24.56 -10.17 -0.17
CA ILE A 25 23.84 -10.96 -1.16
C ILE A 25 24.78 -11.55 -2.20
N ARG A 26 25.68 -10.74 -2.75
CA ARG A 26 26.66 -11.19 -3.75
C ARG A 26 27.67 -12.18 -3.18
N THR A 27 27.99 -12.08 -1.90
CA THR A 27 28.87 -13.05 -1.23
C THR A 27 28.19 -14.42 -1.14
N GLN A 28 26.88 -14.46 -0.84
CA GLN A 28 26.15 -15.73 -0.69
C GLN A 28 25.75 -16.32 -2.05
N PHE A 29 25.23 -15.50 -2.96
CA PHE A 29 24.53 -15.97 -4.16
C PHE A 29 25.11 -15.44 -5.48
N GLY A 30 26.22 -14.69 -5.45
CA GLY A 30 26.74 -13.99 -6.63
C GLY A 30 27.14 -14.89 -7.80
N SER A 31 27.57 -16.12 -7.52
CA SER A 31 27.88 -17.11 -8.56
C SER A 31 26.68 -17.96 -8.99
N LEU A 32 25.55 -17.83 -8.30
CA LEU A 32 24.37 -18.69 -8.48
C LEU A 32 23.30 -18.04 -9.35
N PHE A 33 23.21 -16.71 -9.34
CA PHE A 33 22.18 -15.96 -10.04
C PHE A 33 22.76 -14.99 -11.06
N GLU A 34 21.99 -14.72 -12.12
CA GLU A 34 22.27 -13.62 -13.03
C GLU A 34 22.15 -12.26 -12.32
N GLU A 35 22.88 -11.27 -12.82
CA GLU A 35 22.89 -9.91 -12.26
C GLU A 35 21.49 -9.30 -12.13
N SER A 36 20.58 -9.61 -13.06
CA SER A 36 19.18 -9.15 -13.03
C SER A 36 18.41 -9.70 -11.82
N VAL A 37 18.63 -10.95 -11.44
CA VAL A 37 17.98 -11.58 -10.28
C VAL A 37 18.65 -11.09 -9.00
N LEU A 38 19.97 -10.98 -8.98
CA LEU A 38 20.71 -10.45 -7.83
C LEU A 38 20.23 -9.05 -7.44
N GLN A 39 20.05 -8.15 -8.41
CA GLN A 39 19.53 -6.80 -8.13
C GLN A 39 18.13 -6.83 -7.50
N LYS A 40 17.23 -7.68 -8.00
CA LYS A 40 15.90 -7.86 -7.39
C LYS A 40 15.99 -8.42 -5.97
N LEU A 41 16.89 -9.36 -5.70
CA LEU A 41 17.09 -9.92 -4.35
C LEU A 41 17.71 -8.89 -3.39
N GLU A 42 18.63 -8.06 -3.87
CA GLU A 42 19.17 -6.91 -3.12
C GLU A 42 18.03 -5.97 -2.66
N GLU A 43 17.07 -5.70 -3.55
CA GLU A 43 15.88 -4.91 -3.23
C GLU A 43 14.93 -5.63 -2.27
N VAL A 44 14.66 -6.92 -2.47
CA VAL A 44 13.80 -7.72 -1.56
C VAL A 44 14.29 -7.63 -0.12
N VAL A 45 15.61 -7.79 0.10
CA VAL A 45 16.17 -7.71 1.45
C VAL A 45 15.98 -6.33 2.06
N TRP A 46 16.08 -5.29 1.24
CA TRP A 46 15.78 -3.93 1.70
C TRP A 46 14.29 -3.76 2.05
N ASP A 47 13.41 -4.21 1.16
CA ASP A 47 11.97 -3.99 1.21
C ASP A 47 11.33 -4.73 2.39
N TYR A 48 11.64 -6.02 2.63
CA TYR A 48 11.05 -6.74 3.77
C TYR A 48 11.52 -6.16 5.11
N ASN A 49 12.79 -5.73 5.22
CA ASN A 49 13.29 -5.08 6.43
C ASN A 49 12.61 -3.72 6.64
N ARG A 50 12.29 -2.97 5.57
CA ARG A 50 11.54 -1.72 5.66
C ARG A 50 10.12 -1.96 6.17
N LEU A 51 9.43 -3.02 5.71
CA LEU A 51 8.13 -3.42 6.25
C LEU A 51 8.22 -3.69 7.76
N LEU A 52 9.24 -4.44 8.20
CA LEU A 52 9.47 -4.75 9.62
C LEU A 52 9.94 -3.56 10.47
N ALA A 53 10.57 -2.57 9.86
CA ALA A 53 10.92 -1.32 10.54
C ALA A 53 9.68 -0.46 10.78
N ARG A 54 8.68 -0.52 9.91
CA ARG A 54 7.39 0.17 10.07
C ARG A 54 6.53 -0.50 11.13
N ARG A 55 6.37 -1.83 11.06
CA ARG A 55 5.58 -2.61 12.03
C ARG A 55 6.13 -4.03 12.17
N LYS A 56 6.28 -4.53 13.40
CA LYS A 56 6.66 -5.93 13.67
C LYS A 56 5.48 -6.87 13.47
N HIS A 57 5.74 -8.14 13.14
CA HIS A 57 4.73 -9.14 12.77
C HIS A 57 3.64 -9.28 13.83
N GLU A 58 4.04 -9.44 15.08
CA GLU A 58 3.17 -9.80 16.20
C GLU A 58 2.16 -8.68 16.51
N VAL A 59 2.57 -7.43 16.31
CA VAL A 59 1.75 -6.23 16.59
C VAL A 59 1.12 -5.64 15.34
N MET A 60 1.32 -6.25 14.16
CA MET A 60 0.59 -5.92 12.96
C MET A 60 -0.86 -6.41 13.09
N ASN A 61 -1.81 -5.60 12.64
CA ASN A 61 -3.24 -5.93 12.64
C ASN A 61 -3.99 -5.08 11.60
N GLU A 62 -5.28 -5.34 11.43
CA GLU A 62 -6.15 -4.75 10.40
C GLU A 62 -6.38 -3.24 10.55
N LYS A 63 -6.00 -2.65 11.69
CA LYS A 63 -6.19 -1.23 12.00
C LYS A 63 -4.90 -0.41 11.93
N VAL A 64 -3.77 -1.03 11.62
CA VAL A 64 -2.46 -0.34 11.62
C VAL A 64 -2.34 0.62 10.45
N TYR A 65 -2.69 0.16 9.25
CA TYR A 65 -2.73 0.97 8.04
C TYR A 65 -4.20 1.19 7.69
N HIS A 66 -4.55 2.43 7.36
CA HIS A 66 -5.85 2.77 6.85
C HIS A 66 -6.08 2.08 5.50
N PRO A 67 -7.23 1.43 5.27
CA PRO A 67 -7.45 0.65 4.05
C PRO A 67 -7.36 1.46 2.74
N LEU A 68 -7.68 2.76 2.80
CA LEU A 68 -7.85 3.64 1.63
C LEU A 68 -7.04 4.95 1.63
N HIS A 69 -6.60 5.46 2.79
CA HIS A 69 -6.08 6.83 2.84
C HIS A 69 -4.63 6.90 2.33
N PHE A 70 -4.35 7.89 1.47
CA PHE A 70 -3.01 8.24 0.99
C PHE A 70 -2.21 7.09 0.35
N GLY A 71 -2.90 6.03 -0.08
CA GLY A 71 -2.27 4.84 -0.65
C GLY A 71 -1.40 4.02 0.29
N GLU A 72 -1.43 4.24 1.62
CA GLU A 72 -0.48 3.58 2.53
C GLU A 72 -0.62 2.05 2.56
N ALA A 73 -1.87 1.56 2.56
CA ALA A 73 -2.16 0.14 2.49
C ALA A 73 -1.82 -0.44 1.12
N GLU A 74 -2.00 0.34 0.04
CA GLU A 74 -1.65 -0.08 -1.31
C GLU A 74 -0.13 -0.21 -1.46
N GLU A 75 0.67 0.73 -0.97
CA GLU A 75 2.15 0.64 -0.98
C GLU A 75 2.61 -0.65 -0.29
N VAL A 76 2.04 -0.98 0.88
CA VAL A 76 2.38 -2.21 1.60
C VAL A 76 2.00 -3.45 0.81
N LEU A 77 0.84 -3.45 0.16
CA LEU A 77 0.38 -4.57 -0.67
C LEU A 77 1.27 -4.76 -1.90
N GLU A 78 1.54 -3.70 -2.67
CA GLU A 78 2.39 -3.74 -3.87
C GLU A 78 3.81 -4.22 -3.55
N VAL A 79 4.41 -3.71 -2.46
CA VAL A 79 5.74 -4.14 -2.01
C VAL A 79 5.72 -5.61 -1.58
N SER A 80 4.67 -6.04 -0.88
CA SER A 80 4.52 -7.44 -0.45
C SER A 80 4.39 -8.37 -1.66
N GLU A 81 3.58 -8.02 -2.66
CA GLU A 81 3.41 -8.81 -3.87
C GLU A 81 4.67 -8.87 -4.72
N LYS A 82 5.40 -7.75 -4.83
CA LYS A 82 6.73 -7.72 -5.45
C LYS A 82 7.68 -8.70 -4.76
N ILE A 83 7.75 -8.68 -3.43
CA ILE A 83 8.63 -9.59 -2.66
C ILE A 83 8.26 -11.05 -2.95
N LEU A 84 6.98 -11.40 -2.85
CA LEU A 84 6.50 -12.76 -3.10
C LEU A 84 6.86 -13.22 -4.53
N ALA A 85 6.59 -12.40 -5.54
CA ALA A 85 6.88 -12.73 -6.93
C ALA A 85 8.38 -12.90 -7.20
N VAL A 86 9.22 -12.01 -6.68
CA VAL A 86 10.68 -12.08 -6.84
C VAL A 86 11.26 -13.29 -6.10
N CYS A 87 10.77 -13.58 -4.90
CA CYS A 87 11.25 -14.74 -4.13
C CYS A 87 10.88 -16.06 -4.80
N GLU A 88 9.67 -16.19 -5.34
CA GLU A 88 9.28 -17.37 -6.14
C GLU A 88 10.10 -17.50 -7.43
N GLU A 89 10.39 -16.38 -8.11
CA GLU A 89 11.32 -16.37 -9.26
C GLU A 89 12.71 -16.87 -8.86
N GLY A 90 13.27 -16.36 -7.76
CA GLY A 90 14.57 -16.75 -7.23
C GLY A 90 14.59 -18.22 -6.80
N ARG A 91 13.53 -18.68 -6.14
CA ARG A 91 13.34 -20.06 -5.69
C ARG A 91 13.41 -21.04 -6.84
N ARG A 92 12.74 -20.73 -7.95
CA ARG A 92 12.73 -21.56 -9.18
C ARG A 92 14.06 -21.54 -9.92
N LYS A 93 14.81 -20.44 -9.86
CA LYS A 93 16.10 -20.30 -10.54
C LYS A 93 17.29 -20.81 -9.70
N CYS A 94 17.10 -21.02 -8.40
CA CYS A 94 18.15 -21.49 -7.52
C CYS A 94 18.52 -22.95 -7.85
N PRO A 95 19.82 -23.30 -7.98
CA PRO A 95 20.22 -24.68 -8.12
C PRO A 95 19.84 -25.51 -6.88
N GLN A 96 19.41 -26.75 -7.08
CA GLN A 96 18.93 -27.64 -6.01
C GLN A 96 19.91 -27.77 -4.83
N GLU A 97 21.22 -27.79 -5.10
CA GLU A 97 22.28 -27.90 -4.08
C GLU A 97 22.32 -26.70 -3.13
N TRP A 98 21.83 -25.53 -3.57
CA TRP A 98 21.82 -24.28 -2.82
C TRP A 98 20.42 -23.87 -2.36
N GLN A 99 19.43 -24.73 -2.60
CA GLN A 99 18.04 -24.46 -2.28
C GLN A 99 17.88 -24.15 -0.79
N GLY A 100 18.43 -24.98 0.10
CA GLY A 100 18.30 -24.78 1.55
C GLY A 100 18.87 -23.46 2.06
N ALA A 101 19.98 -23.00 1.48
CA ALA A 101 20.55 -21.69 1.78
C ALA A 101 19.65 -20.55 1.28
N PHE A 102 19.08 -20.67 0.08
CA PHE A 102 18.15 -19.67 -0.44
C PHE A 102 16.84 -19.64 0.36
N GLU A 103 16.31 -20.81 0.72
CA GLU A 103 15.10 -20.94 1.53
C GLU A 103 15.24 -20.24 2.88
N SER A 104 16.31 -20.58 3.60
CA SER A 104 16.52 -20.09 4.96
C SER A 104 16.91 -18.61 5.03
N LEU A 105 17.76 -18.14 4.11
CA LEU A 105 18.33 -16.79 4.17
C LEU A 105 17.48 -15.73 3.47
N ILE A 106 16.70 -16.12 2.45
CA ILE A 106 15.96 -15.18 1.60
C ILE A 106 14.47 -15.48 1.63
N TYR A 107 14.07 -16.66 1.14
CA TYR A 107 12.66 -16.92 0.86
C TYR A 107 11.81 -16.91 2.15
N TYR A 108 12.19 -17.68 3.17
CA TYR A 108 11.45 -17.76 4.43
C TYR A 108 11.24 -16.39 5.10
N PRO A 109 12.30 -15.61 5.43
CA PRO A 109 12.11 -14.33 6.12
C PRO A 109 11.37 -13.28 5.26
N ALA A 110 11.63 -13.26 3.94
CA ALA A 110 11.02 -12.27 3.05
C ALA A 110 9.55 -12.61 2.75
N CYS A 111 9.26 -13.85 2.35
CA CYS A 111 7.90 -14.29 2.04
C CYS A 111 7.01 -14.34 3.29
N GLY A 112 7.53 -14.82 4.43
CA GLY A 112 6.76 -14.80 5.69
C GLY A 112 6.36 -13.38 6.08
N THR A 113 7.29 -12.42 5.98
CA THR A 113 7.00 -11.00 6.21
C THR A 113 5.98 -10.45 5.22
N ALA A 114 6.21 -10.61 3.92
CA ALA A 114 5.34 -10.06 2.89
C ALA A 114 3.92 -10.67 2.94
N ASN A 115 3.81 -11.98 3.13
CA ASN A 115 2.53 -12.67 3.26
C ASN A 115 1.75 -12.17 4.48
N LEU A 116 2.40 -12.05 5.65
CA LEU A 116 1.74 -11.56 6.85
C LEU A 116 1.30 -10.09 6.72
N MET A 117 2.11 -9.23 6.11
CA MET A 117 1.73 -7.84 5.86
C MET A 117 0.54 -7.75 4.91
N LYS A 118 0.61 -8.46 3.78
CA LYS A 118 -0.50 -8.59 2.81
C LYS A 118 -1.78 -9.07 3.49
N MET A 119 -1.72 -10.12 4.30
CA MET A 119 -2.86 -10.66 5.03
C MET A 119 -3.60 -9.60 5.84
N TRP A 120 -2.88 -8.80 6.63
CA TRP A 120 -3.51 -7.76 7.47
C TRP A 120 -4.05 -6.58 6.69
N ILE A 121 -3.39 -6.19 5.59
CA ILE A 121 -3.94 -5.17 4.66
C ILE A 121 -5.26 -5.65 4.05
N LEU A 122 -5.29 -6.90 3.57
CA LEU A 122 -6.50 -7.49 3.00
C LEU A 122 -7.61 -7.62 4.05
N ALA A 123 -7.28 -7.95 5.30
CA ALA A 123 -8.25 -8.00 6.40
C ALA A 123 -8.87 -6.62 6.70
N GLY A 124 -8.08 -5.55 6.70
CA GLY A 124 -8.57 -4.18 6.87
C GLY A 124 -9.52 -3.77 5.75
N ARG A 125 -9.16 -4.07 4.49
CA ARG A 125 -10.04 -3.83 3.32
C ARG A 125 -11.30 -4.68 3.34
N ASN A 126 -11.19 -5.95 3.72
CA ASN A 126 -12.34 -6.84 3.86
C ASN A 126 -13.36 -6.27 4.88
N ALA A 127 -12.89 -5.82 6.05
CA ALA A 127 -13.76 -5.22 7.06
C ALA A 127 -14.47 -3.96 6.54
N LEU A 128 -13.75 -3.08 5.83
CA LEU A 128 -14.34 -1.87 5.25
C LEU A 128 -15.35 -2.20 4.14
N TYR A 129 -14.99 -3.06 3.19
CA TYR A 129 -15.88 -3.38 2.07
C TYR A 129 -17.12 -4.14 2.53
N ALA A 130 -16.99 -4.97 3.58
CA ALA A 130 -18.11 -5.65 4.18
C ALA A 130 -19.08 -4.69 4.88
N SER A 131 -18.57 -3.65 5.56
CA SER A 131 -19.42 -2.63 6.20
C SER A 131 -20.25 -1.82 5.19
N GLN A 132 -19.74 -1.69 3.97
CA GLN A 132 -20.41 -1.05 2.83
C GLN A 132 -21.32 -2.02 2.04
N ASN A 133 -21.36 -3.30 2.40
CA ASN A 133 -22.06 -4.36 1.65
C ASN A 133 -21.60 -4.50 0.18
N ARG A 134 -20.30 -4.30 -0.09
CA ARG A 134 -19.69 -4.54 -1.40
C ARG A 134 -19.43 -6.04 -1.55
N ILE A 135 -19.88 -6.65 -2.65
CA ILE A 135 -19.71 -8.11 -2.82
C ILE A 135 -18.23 -8.53 -2.90
N GLY A 136 -17.35 -7.65 -3.41
CA GLY A 136 -15.90 -7.89 -3.45
C GLY A 136 -15.26 -8.08 -2.08
N ALA A 137 -15.97 -7.78 -0.98
CA ALA A 137 -15.52 -8.15 0.36
C ALA A 137 -15.30 -9.67 0.49
N ASN A 138 -16.12 -10.49 -0.17
CA ASN A 138 -16.01 -11.94 -0.11
C ASN A 138 -14.72 -12.44 -0.77
N ASP A 139 -14.32 -11.85 -1.90
CA ASP A 139 -13.05 -12.18 -2.55
C ASP A 139 -11.87 -11.86 -1.63
N LEU A 140 -11.91 -10.70 -0.95
CA LEU A 140 -10.90 -10.31 0.03
C LEU A 140 -10.86 -11.27 1.23
N ALA A 141 -12.01 -11.75 1.71
CA ALA A 141 -12.07 -12.73 2.79
C ALA A 141 -11.41 -14.05 2.41
N ASP A 142 -11.60 -14.50 1.17
CA ASP A 142 -10.98 -15.71 0.64
C ASP A 142 -9.47 -15.53 0.43
N GLU A 143 -9.02 -14.35 -0.01
CA GLU A 143 -7.58 -14.04 -0.09
C GLU A 143 -6.90 -13.99 1.29
N VAL A 144 -7.58 -13.48 2.33
CA VAL A 144 -7.07 -13.57 3.72
C VAL A 144 -6.93 -15.03 4.14
N ALA A 145 -7.87 -15.90 3.77
CA ALA A 145 -7.79 -17.34 4.04
C ALA A 145 -6.55 -17.97 3.37
N LYS A 146 -6.30 -17.64 2.10
CA LYS A 146 -5.13 -18.12 1.36
C LYS A 146 -3.82 -17.64 1.99
N CYS A 147 -3.78 -16.41 2.50
CA CYS A 147 -2.59 -15.91 3.19
C CYS A 147 -2.32 -16.69 4.48
N LEU A 148 -3.35 -17.08 5.23
CA LEU A 148 -3.21 -17.93 6.42
C LEU A 148 -2.65 -19.31 6.07
N GLU A 149 -3.21 -19.95 5.04
CA GLU A 149 -2.71 -21.24 4.56
C GLU A 149 -1.26 -21.15 4.06
N LYS A 150 -0.92 -20.05 3.37
CA LYS A 150 0.44 -19.80 2.87
C LYS A 150 1.42 -19.56 4.02
N ASP A 151 1.01 -18.92 5.11
CA ASP A 151 1.83 -18.72 6.31
C ASP A 151 2.25 -20.07 6.91
N GLU A 152 1.27 -20.95 7.18
CA GLU A 152 1.51 -22.31 7.67
C GLU A 152 2.39 -23.10 6.72
N THR A 153 2.14 -22.99 5.40
CA THR A 153 2.93 -23.68 4.37
C THR A 153 4.38 -23.22 4.38
N ILE A 154 4.65 -21.91 4.47
CA ILE A 154 6.02 -21.37 4.49
C ILE A 154 6.77 -21.88 5.73
N VAL A 155 6.11 -21.94 6.90
CA VAL A 155 6.72 -22.48 8.13
C VAL A 155 7.02 -23.97 7.99
N GLN A 156 6.07 -24.76 7.47
CA GLN A 156 6.26 -26.19 7.26
C GLN A 156 7.38 -26.49 6.26
N GLU A 157 7.44 -25.77 5.14
CA GLU A 157 8.51 -25.89 4.15
C GLU A 157 9.87 -25.57 4.80
N TYR A 158 9.94 -24.52 5.61
CA TYR A 158 11.17 -24.14 6.31
C TYR A 158 11.64 -25.22 7.29
N HIS A 159 10.72 -25.86 8.03
CA HIS A 159 11.05 -26.98 8.92
C HIS A 159 11.56 -28.22 8.18
N GLN A 160 11.30 -28.36 6.88
CA GLN A 160 11.80 -29.49 6.07
C GLN A 160 13.13 -29.22 5.37
N VAL A 161 13.61 -27.97 5.37
CA VAL A 161 14.87 -27.58 4.72
C VAL A 161 16.04 -28.39 5.28
N ASP A 162 16.90 -28.88 4.38
CA ASP A 162 18.13 -29.61 4.67
C ASP A 162 17.95 -30.76 5.67
N ASN A 163 16.94 -31.61 5.42
CA ASN A 163 16.56 -32.75 6.27
C ASN A 163 16.18 -32.35 7.71
N GLY A 164 15.48 -31.23 7.86
CA GLY A 164 15.01 -30.77 9.16
C GLY A 164 16.00 -29.93 9.95
N ALA A 165 17.00 -29.33 9.30
CA ALA A 165 18.01 -28.52 9.97
C ALA A 165 17.43 -27.32 10.73
N PHE A 166 16.26 -26.83 10.29
CA PHE A 166 15.56 -25.69 10.87
C PHE A 166 14.22 -26.08 11.52
N ASP A 167 14.00 -27.37 11.79
CA ASP A 167 12.81 -27.83 12.50
C ASP A 167 12.69 -27.12 13.86
N GLY A 168 11.49 -26.62 14.14
CA GLY A 168 11.20 -25.85 15.35
C GLY A 168 11.54 -24.35 15.32
N PHE A 169 12.36 -23.86 14.38
CA PHE A 169 12.80 -22.45 14.39
C PHE A 169 11.67 -21.46 14.06
N GLY A 170 10.64 -21.92 13.35
CA GLY A 170 9.46 -21.13 13.00
C GLY A 170 8.23 -21.31 13.90
N LEU A 171 8.34 -21.98 15.06
CA LEU A 171 7.18 -22.34 15.89
C LEU A 171 6.61 -21.21 16.76
N SER A 172 7.28 -20.06 16.85
CA SER A 172 6.74 -18.96 17.65
C SER A 172 5.42 -18.49 17.04
N GLU A 173 4.38 -18.41 17.88
CA GLU A 173 3.17 -17.65 17.54
C GLU A 173 3.57 -16.22 17.18
N HIS A 174 3.01 -15.69 16.10
CA HIS A 174 3.44 -14.40 15.56
C HIS A 174 2.32 -13.61 14.86
N ILE A 175 1.08 -14.08 14.92
CA ILE A 175 -0.07 -13.44 14.27
C ILE A 175 -1.00 -12.82 15.31
N GLY A 176 -1.17 -11.49 15.23
CA GLY A 176 -2.27 -10.78 15.89
C GLY A 176 -2.24 -10.80 17.41
N PHE A 177 -1.10 -10.46 18.01
CA PHE A 177 -1.00 -10.35 19.46
C PHE A 177 -1.90 -9.22 19.97
N VAL A 178 -2.66 -9.53 21.02
CA VAL A 178 -3.53 -8.57 21.71
C VAL A 178 -2.84 -7.98 22.96
N GLY A 179 -1.90 -8.73 23.54
CA GLY A 179 -1.07 -8.31 24.66
C GLY A 179 0.40 -8.22 24.27
N TRP A 180 1.27 -8.24 25.29
CA TRP A 180 2.72 -8.27 25.07
C TRP A 180 3.22 -9.67 24.65
N ASN A 181 2.40 -10.72 24.81
CA ASN A 181 2.70 -12.12 24.48
C ASN A 181 1.58 -12.75 23.61
N SER A 182 1.75 -14.04 23.29
CA SER A 182 0.86 -14.80 22.40
C SER A 182 -0.40 -15.38 23.07
N GLU A 183 -0.59 -15.28 24.39
CA GLU A 183 -1.64 -16.02 25.12
C GLU A 183 -3.07 -15.79 24.59
N ASN A 184 -3.32 -14.60 24.05
CA ASN A 184 -4.61 -14.20 23.50
C ASN A 184 -4.48 -13.70 22.06
N CYS A 185 -3.50 -14.20 21.31
CA CYS A 185 -3.35 -13.84 19.91
C CYS A 185 -4.60 -14.22 19.11
N LYS A 186 -4.95 -13.39 18.13
CA LYS A 186 -6.15 -13.55 17.32
C LYS A 186 -5.80 -13.42 15.86
N TYR A 187 -6.24 -14.41 15.10
CA TYR A 187 -6.17 -14.41 13.66
C TYR A 187 -7.15 -13.37 13.07
N PRO A 188 -6.90 -12.88 11.85
CA PRO A 188 -7.77 -11.91 11.20
C PRO A 188 -9.23 -12.39 11.11
N VAL A 189 -10.16 -11.50 11.43
CA VAL A 189 -11.60 -11.75 11.23
C VAL A 189 -11.92 -11.56 9.75
N ARG A 190 -12.57 -12.56 9.15
CA ARG A 190 -13.06 -12.52 7.76
C ARG A 190 -14.56 -12.23 7.75
N ASN A 191 -14.94 -11.14 7.10
CA ASN A 191 -16.33 -10.70 6.97
C ASN A 191 -16.87 -11.11 5.60
N TYR A 192 -18.01 -11.78 5.59
CA TYR A 192 -18.72 -12.14 4.37
C TYR A 192 -20.04 -11.38 4.29
N VAL A 193 -20.37 -10.91 3.10
CA VAL A 193 -21.63 -10.21 2.82
C VAL A 193 -22.53 -11.07 1.96
N SER A 194 -23.84 -10.99 2.24
CA SER A 194 -24.86 -11.59 1.39
C SER A 194 -25.40 -10.52 0.44
N PRO A 195 -25.36 -10.75 -0.88
CA PRO A 195 -25.84 -9.78 -1.85
C PRO A 195 -27.35 -9.54 -1.69
N ILE A 196 -27.75 -8.26 -1.77
CA ILE A 196 -29.16 -7.89 -1.66
C ILE A 196 -29.92 -8.15 -2.96
N ARG A 197 -31.27 -8.14 -2.89
CA ARG A 197 -32.12 -8.45 -4.06
C ARG A 197 -32.25 -7.29 -5.04
N GLU A 198 -32.36 -6.07 -4.54
CA GLU A 198 -32.47 -4.87 -5.37
C GLU A 198 -31.11 -4.53 -5.98
N PRO A 199 -31.04 -3.96 -7.20
CA PRO A 199 -29.79 -3.58 -7.83
C PRO A 199 -29.16 -2.44 -7.04
N ARG A 200 -28.16 -2.75 -6.19
CA ARG A 200 -27.49 -1.78 -5.33
C ARG A 200 -26.13 -1.45 -5.90
N MET A 201 -26.05 -0.28 -6.50
CA MET A 201 -24.81 0.39 -6.83
C MET A 201 -24.19 0.97 -5.56
N ILE A 202 -22.87 0.96 -5.47
CA ILE A 202 -22.10 1.66 -4.45
C ILE A 202 -21.03 2.47 -5.19
N VAL A 203 -21.09 3.79 -5.09
CA VAL A 203 -20.13 4.72 -5.70
C VAL A 203 -19.28 5.31 -4.61
N ALA A 204 -17.97 5.10 -4.66
CA ALA A 204 -17.02 5.60 -3.65
C ALA A 204 -15.72 6.07 -4.29
N ARG A 205 -15.13 7.18 -3.83
CA ARG A 205 -13.75 7.51 -4.23
C ARG A 205 -12.80 6.44 -3.72
N LYS A 206 -11.75 6.16 -4.49
CA LYS A 206 -10.76 5.13 -4.13
C LYS A 206 -10.10 5.39 -2.76
N GLU A 207 -9.93 6.66 -2.40
CA GLU A 207 -9.28 7.06 -1.14
C GLU A 207 -10.27 7.51 -0.05
N SER A 208 -11.55 7.11 -0.14
CA SER A 208 -12.61 7.58 0.78
C SER A 208 -13.46 6.43 1.30
N GLU A 209 -13.77 6.45 2.59
CA GLU A 209 -14.75 5.53 3.18
C GLU A 209 -16.20 5.94 2.86
N GLU A 210 -16.43 7.21 2.55
CA GLU A 210 -17.73 7.73 2.17
C GLU A 210 -18.17 7.18 0.80
N TYR A 211 -19.43 6.79 0.70
CA TYR A 211 -20.02 6.23 -0.50
C TYR A 211 -21.46 6.71 -0.71
N LEU A 212 -21.96 6.50 -1.91
CA LEU A 212 -23.35 6.77 -2.30
C LEU A 212 -23.95 5.52 -2.96
N THR A 213 -25.24 5.28 -2.72
CA THR A 213 -26.01 4.19 -3.34
C THR A 213 -27.08 4.69 -4.32
N GLY A 214 -27.28 6.01 -4.37
CA GLY A 214 -28.27 6.68 -5.21
C GLY A 214 -29.66 6.76 -4.58
N GLY A 215 -29.74 6.63 -3.26
CA GLY A 215 -31.00 6.64 -2.52
C GLY A 215 -31.56 8.05 -2.33
N TYR A 216 -32.74 8.32 -2.89
CA TYR A 216 -33.36 9.66 -2.87
C TYR A 216 -33.63 10.23 -1.46
N TRP A 217 -34.05 9.39 -0.51
CA TRP A 217 -34.56 9.84 0.79
C TRP A 217 -33.48 10.05 1.84
N THR A 218 -32.40 9.27 1.77
CA THR A 218 -31.43 9.13 2.86
C THR A 218 -30.06 9.69 2.51
N GLU A 219 -29.77 9.94 1.24
CA GLU A 219 -28.48 10.42 0.80
C GLU A 219 -28.51 11.90 0.45
N ARG A 220 -27.36 12.54 0.65
CA ARG A 220 -27.11 13.91 0.22
C ARG A 220 -26.01 13.88 -0.83
N PRO A 221 -26.03 14.82 -1.79
CA PRO A 221 -24.92 14.93 -2.72
C PRO A 221 -23.59 15.08 -2.00
N GLN A 222 -22.57 14.35 -2.45
CA GLN A 222 -21.20 14.54 -1.96
C GLN A 222 -20.53 15.69 -2.71
N THR A 223 -19.49 16.26 -2.11
CA THR A 223 -18.58 17.21 -2.78
C THR A 223 -17.16 16.67 -2.69
N TRP A 224 -16.49 16.56 -3.83
CA TRP A 224 -15.10 16.16 -3.96
C TRP A 224 -14.28 17.40 -4.29
N SER A 225 -13.40 17.78 -3.38
CA SER A 225 -12.57 18.99 -3.47
C SER A 225 -11.10 18.68 -3.80
N ASP A 226 -10.79 17.43 -4.14
CA ASP A 226 -9.43 16.95 -4.42
C ASP A 226 -8.73 17.79 -5.51
N ALA A 227 -9.50 18.21 -6.52
CA ALA A 227 -9.01 19.01 -7.65
C ALA A 227 -8.81 20.50 -7.34
N MET A 228 -9.08 20.93 -6.11
CA MET A 228 -8.61 22.21 -5.59
C MET A 228 -7.08 22.23 -5.47
N ARG A 229 -6.45 21.07 -5.27
CA ARG A 229 -5.00 20.91 -5.23
C ARG A 229 -4.43 21.03 -6.64
N ASN A 230 -3.37 21.82 -6.81
CA ASN A 230 -2.89 22.25 -8.12
C ASN A 230 -2.51 21.09 -9.07
N ASP A 231 -1.81 20.08 -8.55
CA ASP A 231 -1.31 18.90 -9.27
C ASP A 231 -2.36 17.81 -9.52
N VAL A 232 -3.56 17.90 -8.94
CA VAL A 232 -4.62 16.91 -9.12
C VAL A 232 -5.39 17.20 -10.41
N THR A 233 -5.14 16.41 -11.45
CA THR A 233 -5.92 16.40 -12.69
C THR A 233 -6.74 15.13 -12.88
N GLU A 234 -6.64 14.19 -11.95
CA GLU A 234 -7.36 12.91 -11.98
C GLU A 234 -7.89 12.54 -10.60
N ILE A 235 -9.14 12.09 -10.55
CA ILE A 235 -9.75 11.47 -9.36
C ILE A 235 -10.19 10.06 -9.76
N ARG A 236 -9.82 9.06 -8.97
CA ARG A 236 -10.26 7.67 -9.16
C ARG A 236 -11.41 7.34 -8.22
N PHE A 237 -12.45 6.72 -8.75
CA PHE A 237 -13.56 6.22 -7.96
C PHE A 237 -14.02 4.87 -8.47
N GLU A 238 -14.70 4.13 -7.62
CA GLU A 238 -15.18 2.79 -7.90
C GLU A 238 -16.70 2.78 -7.94
N ILE A 239 -17.24 2.01 -8.88
CA ILE A 239 -18.62 1.57 -8.90
C ILE A 239 -18.61 0.10 -8.50
N ALA A 240 -19.18 -0.23 -7.35
CA ALA A 240 -19.23 -1.58 -6.83
C ALA A 240 -20.66 -2.12 -6.76
N CYS A 241 -20.78 -3.43 -6.91
CA CYS A 241 -22.03 -4.16 -6.79
C CYS A 241 -22.26 -4.56 -5.33
N GLY A 242 -23.47 -4.29 -4.83
CA GLY A 242 -23.97 -4.79 -3.54
C GLY A 242 -25.14 -5.77 -3.67
N SER A 243 -25.46 -6.20 -4.89
CA SER A 243 -26.65 -6.97 -5.24
C SER A 243 -26.34 -8.32 -5.87
N ARG A 244 -27.38 -9.16 -6.02
CA ARG A 244 -27.27 -10.49 -6.63
C ARG A 244 -27.04 -10.41 -8.12
N GLU A 245 -27.74 -9.49 -8.75
CA GLU A 245 -27.59 -9.20 -10.18
C GLU A 245 -26.59 -8.05 -10.36
N PRO A 246 -25.83 -8.04 -11.48
CA PRO A 246 -24.99 -6.92 -11.85
C PRO A 246 -25.76 -5.59 -11.94
N VAL A 247 -25.08 -4.50 -11.62
CA VAL A 247 -25.66 -3.15 -11.66
C VAL A 247 -25.33 -2.51 -13.00
N GLU A 248 -26.35 -2.13 -13.77
CA GLU A 248 -26.20 -1.31 -14.98
C GLU A 248 -26.19 0.18 -14.60
N TYR A 249 -25.16 0.91 -15.01
CA TYR A 249 -25.00 2.32 -14.68
C TYR A 249 -24.75 3.21 -15.92
N GLU A 250 -25.09 4.49 -15.78
CA GLU A 250 -24.79 5.55 -16.74
C GLU A 250 -24.26 6.80 -16.00
N ILE A 251 -23.15 7.38 -16.46
CA ILE A 251 -22.57 8.61 -15.91
C ILE A 251 -22.99 9.79 -16.79
N LYS A 252 -23.48 10.86 -16.17
CA LYS A 252 -23.90 12.10 -16.84
C LYS A 252 -23.26 13.31 -16.21
N THR A 253 -22.84 14.25 -17.06
CA THR A 253 -22.38 15.58 -16.65
C THR A 253 -22.67 16.59 -17.77
N GLU A 254 -22.84 17.85 -17.39
CA GLU A 254 -22.93 18.98 -18.34
C GLU A 254 -21.62 19.78 -18.39
N ALA A 255 -20.63 19.45 -17.55
CA ALA A 255 -19.38 20.20 -17.46
C ALA A 255 -18.38 19.75 -18.54
N GLU A 256 -17.91 20.70 -19.35
CA GLU A 256 -16.96 20.44 -20.43
C GLU A 256 -15.53 20.12 -19.96
N TRP A 257 -15.24 20.36 -18.67
CA TRP A 257 -13.95 20.10 -18.03
C TRP A 257 -13.88 18.78 -17.26
N LEU A 258 -14.97 18.02 -17.19
CA LEU A 258 -15.02 16.68 -16.59
C LEU A 258 -15.08 15.60 -17.69
N HIS A 259 -14.14 14.66 -17.65
CA HIS A 259 -14.06 13.53 -18.56
C HIS A 259 -13.96 12.22 -17.79
N PHE A 260 -14.64 11.17 -18.26
CA PHE A 260 -14.66 9.86 -17.61
C PHE A 260 -14.09 8.79 -18.53
N SER A 261 -13.34 7.84 -17.96
CA SER A 261 -12.82 6.68 -18.70
C SER A 261 -13.93 5.78 -19.28
N SER A 262 -15.09 5.76 -18.64
CA SER A 262 -16.31 5.12 -19.13
C SER A 262 -17.52 5.95 -18.72
N TYR A 263 -18.57 5.94 -19.56
CA TYR A 263 -19.84 6.62 -19.28
C TYR A 263 -21.00 5.64 -19.04
N HIS A 264 -20.81 4.34 -19.28
CA HIS A 264 -21.83 3.32 -19.08
C HIS A 264 -21.16 1.97 -18.84
N GLY A 265 -21.82 1.10 -18.08
CA GLY A 265 -21.27 -0.23 -17.80
C GLY A 265 -22.24 -1.13 -17.06
N VAL A 266 -21.82 -2.38 -16.91
CA VAL A 266 -22.55 -3.40 -16.14
C VAL A 266 -21.57 -3.99 -15.13
N CYS A 267 -21.67 -3.55 -13.89
CA CYS A 267 -20.74 -3.92 -12.83
C CYS A 267 -21.26 -5.15 -12.08
N ALA A 268 -20.59 -6.29 -12.27
CA ALA A 268 -20.88 -7.50 -11.52
C ALA A 268 -20.19 -7.53 -10.15
N ASN A 269 -19.03 -6.90 -9.97
CA ASN A 269 -18.26 -6.87 -8.72
C ASN A 269 -17.79 -5.45 -8.37
N CYS A 270 -16.81 -4.95 -9.11
CA CYS A 270 -16.27 -3.59 -8.97
C CYS A 270 -15.69 -3.13 -10.31
N GLU A 271 -15.89 -1.85 -10.63
CA GLU A 271 -15.30 -1.18 -11.79
C GLU A 271 -14.65 0.14 -11.34
N GLU A 272 -13.39 0.36 -11.69
CA GLU A 272 -12.68 1.61 -11.45
C GLU A 272 -12.93 2.59 -12.61
N ILE A 273 -13.34 3.81 -12.28
CA ILE A 273 -13.52 4.92 -13.21
C ILE A 273 -12.48 6.00 -12.91
N VAL A 274 -11.81 6.46 -13.96
CA VAL A 274 -10.90 7.60 -13.90
C VAL A 274 -11.68 8.83 -14.35
N LEU A 275 -11.83 9.79 -13.43
CA LEU A 275 -12.33 11.13 -13.71
C LEU A 275 -11.14 12.06 -14.00
N THR A 276 -10.99 12.48 -15.25
CA THR A 276 -10.00 13.46 -15.69
C THR A 276 -10.58 14.87 -15.66
N ILE A 277 -9.80 15.82 -15.15
CA ILE A 277 -10.19 17.20 -14.88
C ILE A 277 -9.32 18.13 -15.73
N ASP A 278 -9.93 18.75 -16.73
CA ASP A 278 -9.27 19.70 -17.62
C ASP A 278 -9.23 21.10 -17.00
N LYS A 279 -8.20 21.35 -16.18
CA LYS A 279 -8.02 22.64 -15.50
C LYS A 279 -7.79 23.82 -16.44
N THR A 280 -7.45 23.59 -17.71
CA THR A 280 -7.25 24.68 -18.67
C THR A 280 -8.56 25.38 -19.06
N LYS A 281 -9.69 24.72 -18.79
CA LYS A 281 -11.04 25.25 -19.05
C LYS A 281 -11.67 25.91 -17.82
N ILE A 282 -10.98 25.97 -16.69
CA ILE A 282 -11.50 26.50 -15.42
C ILE A 282 -10.95 27.92 -15.23
N SER A 283 -11.83 28.86 -14.89
CA SER A 283 -11.43 30.23 -14.49
C SER A 283 -11.73 30.48 -13.02
N GLY A 284 -10.70 30.74 -12.22
CA GLY A 284 -10.81 30.89 -10.77
C GLY A 284 -11.16 29.58 -10.07
N THR A 285 -12.39 29.44 -9.58
CA THR A 285 -12.86 28.22 -8.90
C THR A 285 -14.24 27.88 -9.41
N GLU A 286 -14.43 26.63 -9.83
CA GLU A 286 -15.67 26.12 -10.37
C GLU A 286 -16.16 24.90 -9.62
N LYS A 287 -17.49 24.69 -9.68
CA LYS A 287 -18.17 23.54 -9.08
C LYS A 287 -19.10 22.93 -10.12
N ALA A 288 -18.82 21.69 -10.51
CA ALA A 288 -19.63 20.95 -11.49
C ALA A 288 -20.32 19.76 -10.83
N LEU A 289 -21.49 19.39 -11.35
CA LEU A 289 -22.20 18.18 -10.97
C LEU A 289 -21.96 17.08 -12.02
N PHE A 290 -21.69 15.88 -11.55
CA PHE A 290 -21.96 14.67 -12.33
C PHE A 290 -22.84 13.72 -11.53
N THR A 291 -23.54 12.83 -12.24
CA THR A 291 -24.39 11.82 -11.63
C THR A 291 -24.05 10.45 -12.16
N VAL A 292 -24.06 9.46 -11.27
CA VAL A 292 -24.02 8.04 -11.65
C VAL A 292 -25.42 7.49 -11.46
N GLU A 293 -26.11 7.19 -12.56
CA GLU A 293 -27.49 6.70 -12.58
C GLU A 293 -27.47 5.17 -12.58
N ASN A 294 -28.12 4.57 -11.58
CA ASN A 294 -28.35 3.13 -11.48
C ASN A 294 -29.72 2.80 -12.09
N LYS A 295 -29.73 2.04 -13.18
CA LYS A 295 -30.93 1.78 -13.97
C LYS A 295 -32.00 1.07 -13.13
N GLY A 296 -33.13 1.74 -12.95
CA GLY A 296 -34.27 1.20 -12.20
C GLY A 296 -34.21 1.39 -10.69
N TYR A 297 -33.25 2.15 -10.15
CA TYR A 297 -33.14 2.45 -8.72
C TYR A 297 -33.12 3.95 -8.42
N GLY A 298 -32.04 4.64 -8.82
CA GLY A 298 -31.79 6.01 -8.40
C GLY A 298 -30.46 6.53 -8.95
N LYS A 299 -29.99 7.68 -8.43
CA LYS A 299 -28.75 8.30 -8.90
C LYS A 299 -27.92 8.86 -7.77
N ALA A 300 -26.62 8.55 -7.79
CA ALA A 300 -25.64 9.19 -6.93
C ALA A 300 -25.32 10.58 -7.51
N GLN A 301 -25.31 11.61 -6.67
CA GLN A 301 -25.00 12.98 -7.07
C GLN A 301 -23.68 13.42 -6.44
N ILE A 302 -22.73 13.82 -7.29
CA ILE A 302 -21.39 14.20 -6.85
C ILE A 302 -21.05 15.56 -7.46
N TYR A 303 -20.76 16.52 -6.60
CA TYR A 303 -20.14 17.76 -7.01
C TYR A 303 -18.63 17.63 -7.01
N VAL A 304 -17.96 18.18 -8.02
CA VAL A 304 -16.51 18.30 -8.09
C VAL A 304 -16.18 19.78 -8.00
N GLU A 305 -15.35 20.14 -7.04
CA GLU A 305 -14.78 21.48 -6.89
C GLU A 305 -13.34 21.46 -7.40
N ALA A 306 -13.05 22.38 -8.32
CA ALA A 306 -11.75 22.48 -8.94
C ALA A 306 -11.35 23.95 -9.07
N ARG A 307 -10.05 24.20 -8.96
CA ARG A 307 -9.45 25.52 -9.12
C ARG A 307 -8.61 25.54 -10.40
N GLU A 308 -8.55 26.72 -11.02
CA GLU A 308 -7.61 27.01 -12.11
C GLU A 308 -6.17 26.60 -11.73
N GLN A 309 -5.41 26.15 -12.72
CA GLN A 309 -4.05 25.69 -12.46
C GLN A 309 -3.13 26.89 -12.21
N GLU A 310 -2.47 26.90 -11.06
CA GLU A 310 -1.45 27.90 -10.73
C GLU A 310 -0.10 27.48 -11.35
N THR A 311 0.48 28.36 -12.16
CA THR A 311 1.75 28.08 -12.87
C THR A 311 2.97 28.72 -12.22
N ASP A 312 2.76 29.69 -11.33
CA ASP A 312 3.81 30.58 -10.83
C ASP A 312 4.27 30.21 -9.41
N ILE A 313 4.36 28.91 -9.10
CA ILE A 313 4.82 28.41 -7.80
C ILE A 313 6.36 28.28 -7.84
N PRO A 314 7.12 29.01 -7.00
CA PRO A 314 8.57 28.89 -6.99
C PRO A 314 9.02 27.48 -6.55
N ALA A 315 10.08 26.96 -7.16
CA ALA A 315 10.63 25.66 -6.81
C ALA A 315 11.05 25.61 -5.33
N GLY A 316 10.73 24.49 -4.65
CA GLY A 316 11.07 24.27 -3.24
C GLY A 316 10.05 24.80 -2.22
N PHE A 317 8.96 25.42 -2.67
CA PHE A 317 7.86 25.82 -1.79
C PHE A 317 6.83 24.71 -1.65
N PHE A 318 6.34 24.53 -0.43
CA PHE A 318 5.20 23.68 -0.13
C PHE A 318 3.94 24.55 -0.09
N VAL A 319 2.94 24.15 -0.86
CA VAL A 319 1.64 24.84 -0.90
C VAL A 319 0.69 24.10 0.02
N GLU A 320 -0.05 24.85 0.83
CA GLU A 320 -1.11 24.30 1.68
C GLU A 320 -2.18 23.63 0.83
N ASP A 321 -2.59 22.44 1.26
CA ASP A 321 -3.73 21.74 0.70
C ASP A 321 -4.65 21.27 1.82
N ASN A 322 -5.94 21.54 1.65
CA ASN A 322 -7.01 21.07 2.55
C ASN A 322 -6.72 21.23 4.06
N GLY A 323 -6.10 22.35 4.46
CA GLY A 323 -5.81 22.68 5.85
C GLY A 323 -4.51 22.10 6.41
N TYR A 324 -3.64 21.51 5.59
CA TYR A 324 -2.36 20.97 6.04
C TYR A 324 -1.23 21.10 4.99
N ILE A 325 0.00 20.94 5.47
CA ILE A 325 1.21 20.80 4.66
C ILE A 325 1.99 19.59 5.18
N ALA A 326 2.37 18.67 4.30
CA ALA A 326 3.21 17.52 4.63
C ALA A 326 4.57 17.65 3.93
N MET A 327 5.66 17.63 4.71
CA MET A 327 7.02 17.78 4.18
C MET A 327 7.93 16.68 4.71
N GLU A 328 8.58 15.95 3.81
CA GLU A 328 9.73 15.11 4.16
C GLU A 328 10.87 15.99 4.65
N ALA A 329 11.51 15.63 5.76
CA ALA A 329 12.51 16.46 6.43
C ALA A 329 13.75 16.79 5.55
N ARG A 330 13.99 16.02 4.49
CA ARG A 330 15.06 16.24 3.51
C ARG A 330 14.85 17.47 2.61
N HIS A 331 13.60 17.96 2.50
CA HIS A 331 13.22 19.04 1.59
C HIS A 331 13.30 20.42 2.27
N PHE A 332 14.36 20.68 3.01
CA PHE A 332 14.62 22.01 3.56
C PHE A 332 15.06 22.98 2.44
N ALA A 333 14.71 24.26 2.57
CA ALA A 333 15.13 25.29 1.62
C ALA A 333 16.63 25.66 1.78
N GLU A 334 17.10 25.77 3.02
CA GLU A 334 18.48 26.13 3.35
C GLU A 334 19.00 25.31 4.53
N THR A 335 20.32 25.14 4.61
CA THR A 335 21.00 24.48 5.72
C THR A 335 22.21 25.29 6.16
N GLY A 336 22.55 25.20 7.44
CA GLY A 336 23.69 25.90 8.05
C GLY A 336 24.58 24.96 8.85
N ALA A 337 25.84 25.35 9.01
CA ALA A 337 26.83 24.66 9.84
C ALA A 337 27.44 25.63 10.86
N VAL A 338 27.63 25.18 12.09
CA VAL A 338 28.25 25.95 13.18
C VAL A 338 29.36 25.11 13.80
N GLU A 339 30.57 25.66 13.87
CA GLU A 339 31.71 25.02 14.56
C GLU A 339 31.96 23.55 14.14
N GLY A 340 31.80 23.25 12.84
CA GLY A 340 31.98 21.89 12.30
C GLY A 340 30.82 20.92 12.57
N THR A 341 29.70 21.43 13.10
CA THR A 341 28.46 20.71 13.35
C THR A 341 27.40 21.08 12.31
N ALA A 342 26.73 20.10 11.70
CA ALA A 342 25.71 20.33 10.67
C ALA A 342 24.63 19.25 10.68
N PHE A 343 23.45 19.59 10.13
CA PHE A 343 22.45 18.59 9.78
C PHE A 343 22.89 17.81 8.54
N HIS A 344 22.80 16.49 8.61
CA HIS A 344 23.04 15.59 7.49
C HIS A 344 21.77 14.78 7.20
N ILE A 345 21.53 14.55 5.92
CA ILE A 345 20.48 13.63 5.46
C ILE A 345 20.99 12.20 5.67
N LEU A 346 20.19 11.39 6.36
CA LEU A 346 20.34 9.96 6.47
C LEU A 346 19.41 9.31 5.44
N GLU A 347 19.99 8.71 4.41
CA GLU A 347 19.26 8.00 3.37
C GLU A 347 19.97 6.69 3.02
N PRO A 348 19.29 5.53 3.10
CA PRO A 348 17.90 5.36 3.51
C PRO A 348 17.72 5.37 5.05
N TYR A 349 16.62 5.93 5.56
CA TYR A 349 16.32 5.90 7.00
C TYR A 349 14.81 6.02 7.29
N GLY A 350 14.39 5.58 8.47
CA GLY A 350 13.04 5.81 8.98
C GLY A 350 11.93 5.05 8.21
N ARG A 351 10.69 5.51 8.38
CA ARG A 351 9.50 4.87 7.79
C ARG A 351 9.21 5.31 6.35
N THR A 352 9.63 6.53 6.00
CA THR A 352 9.35 7.16 4.69
C THR A 352 10.58 7.28 3.79
N GLY A 353 11.77 6.91 4.28
CA GLY A 353 12.96 6.70 3.43
C GLY A 353 14.12 7.65 3.72
N SER A 354 13.91 8.75 4.45
CA SER A 354 15.01 9.60 4.91
C SER A 354 14.75 10.20 6.29
N ALA A 355 15.80 10.71 6.92
CA ALA A 355 15.72 11.55 8.10
C ALA A 355 16.85 12.58 8.09
N ILE A 356 16.77 13.59 8.96
CA ILE A 356 17.86 14.53 9.20
C ILE A 356 18.42 14.30 10.61
N LYS A 357 19.75 14.35 10.76
CA LYS A 357 20.42 14.22 12.05
C LYS A 357 21.64 15.13 12.12
N VAL A 358 21.90 15.70 13.28
CA VAL A 358 23.09 16.52 13.53
C VAL A 358 24.32 15.63 13.72
N PHE A 359 25.43 16.01 13.08
CA PHE A 359 26.75 15.42 13.33
C PHE A 359 27.81 16.50 13.60
N PRO A 360 28.86 16.20 14.39
CA PRO A 360 29.14 14.90 15.03
C PRO A 360 28.13 14.56 16.14
N VAL A 361 27.90 13.25 16.34
CA VAL A 361 27.14 12.76 17.51
C VAL A 361 28.11 12.60 18.67
N THR A 362 27.72 13.07 19.86
CA THR A 362 28.56 13.03 21.08
C THR A 362 28.62 11.66 21.71
#